data_AF-A0AAN1XUD6-F1
#
_entry.id   AF-A0AAN1XUD6-F1
#
_cell.length_a   1.000
_cell.length_b   1.000
_cell.length_c   1.000
_cell.angle_alpha   90.00
_cell.angle_beta   90.00
_cell.angle_gamma   90.00
#
_symmetry.space_group_name_H-M   'P 1'
#
loop_
_entity.id
_entity.type
_entity.pdbx_description
1 polymer ?
#
loop_
_entity_poly.entity_id
_entity_poly.type
_entity_poly.pdbx_seq_one_letter_code
_entity_poly.pdbx_strand_id
1 'polypeptide(L)'
;MNPRLVNLLASFIRGSSDYALARLEFAMRFDRRPAPPLLDLLPDASAATLNERWETVETQLAAIVVYVKQLETASGTEERADPAFRWLRRTVRELDQYARALRWVLTVHGSDRPEER
;
A
#
# COMPACT_ATOMS: atom_id res chain seq x y z
N MET A 1 -15.78 8.17 13.52
CA MET A 1 -15.26 7.12 12.61
C MET A 1 -15.19 5.81 13.38
N ASN A 2 -15.56 4.67 12.78
CA ASN A 2 -15.51 3.35 13.43
C ASN A 2 -14.07 3.06 13.94
N PRO A 3 -13.86 2.66 15.21
CA PRO A 3 -12.51 2.41 15.76
C PRO A 3 -11.74 1.33 14.98
N ARG A 4 -12.44 0.36 14.37
CA ARG A 4 -11.83 -0.63 13.48
C ARG A 4 -11.22 0.02 12.24
N LEU A 5 -11.90 1.01 11.66
CA LEU A 5 -11.41 1.75 10.49
C LEU A 5 -10.19 2.60 10.85
N VAL A 6 -10.22 3.27 12.01
CA VAL A 6 -9.07 4.01 12.55
C VAL A 6 -7.85 3.10 12.72
N ASN A 7 -8.02 1.92 13.32
CA ASN A 7 -6.94 0.98 13.56
C ASN A 7 -6.35 0.40 12.25
N LEU A 8 -7.20 0.13 11.26
CA LEU A 8 -6.77 -0.30 9.93
C LEU A 8 -5.98 0.80 9.21
N LEU A 9 -6.45 2.05 9.26
CA LEU A 9 -5.74 3.21 8.72
C LEU A 9 -4.38 3.42 9.40
N ALA A 10 -4.32 3.34 10.73
CA ALA A 10 -3.07 3.47 11.47
C ALA A 10 -2.06 2.37 11.10
N SER A 11 -2.54 1.14 10.89
CA SER A 11 -1.73 0.01 10.44
C SER A 11 -1.24 0.20 9.01
N PHE A 12 -2.11 0.70 8.12
CA PHE A 12 -1.73 1.08 6.75
C PHE A 12 -0.66 2.17 6.74
N ILE A 13 -0.84 3.23 7.53
CA ILE A 13 0.14 4.34 7.66
C ILE A 13 1.49 3.80 8.12
N ARG A 14 1.52 2.96 9.16
CA ARG A 14 2.77 2.34 9.60
C ARG A 14 3.41 1.50 8.48
N GLY A 15 2.63 0.66 7.82
CA GLY A 15 3.11 -0.16 6.70
C GLY A 15 3.64 0.66 5.52
N SER A 16 3.10 1.87 5.30
CA SER A 16 3.55 2.77 4.22
C SER A 16 4.96 3.33 4.49
N SER A 17 5.30 3.56 5.76
CA SER A 17 6.66 3.92 6.17
C SER A 17 7.63 2.76 5.96
N ASP A 18 7.23 1.53 6.32
CA ASP A 18 8.07 0.33 6.08
C ASP A 18 8.29 0.09 4.58
N TYR A 19 7.26 0.35 3.76
CA TYR A 19 7.39 0.32 2.31
C TYR A 19 8.36 1.38 1.79
N ALA A 20 8.30 2.62 2.28
CA ALA A 20 9.20 3.68 1.85
C ALA A 20 10.68 3.30 2.09
N LEU A 21 10.98 2.66 3.23
CA LEU A 21 12.32 2.15 3.53
C LEU A 21 12.70 0.98 2.63
N ALA A 22 11.81 -0.01 2.45
CA ALA A 22 12.06 -1.15 1.58
C ALA A 22 12.29 -0.74 0.11
N ARG A 23 11.54 0.27 -0.34
CA ARG A 23 11.71 0.90 -1.65
C ARG A 23 13.08 1.53 -1.80
N LEU A 24 13.51 2.30 -0.80
CA LEU A 24 14.83 2.94 -0.82
C LEU A 24 15.94 1.90 -0.85
N GLU A 25 15.88 0.90 0.02
CA GLU A 25 16.88 -0.18 0.06
C GLU A 25 16.97 -0.92 -1.27
N PHE A 26 15.83 -1.28 -1.86
CA PHE A 26 15.79 -1.91 -3.18
C PHE A 26 16.40 -1.01 -4.27
N ALA A 27 16.02 0.27 -4.30
CA ALA A 27 16.50 1.22 -5.32
C ALA A 27 18.01 1.48 -5.21
N MET A 28 18.55 1.53 -3.99
CA MET A 28 20.00 1.67 -3.77
C MET A 28 20.77 0.41 -4.18
N ARG A 29 20.16 -0.76 -4.01
CA ARG A 29 20.80 -2.05 -4.31
C ARG A 29 20.78 -2.39 -5.80
N PHE A 30 19.79 -1.93 -6.53
CA PHE A 30 19.60 -2.18 -7.97
C PHE A 30 19.51 -0.85 -8.76
N ASP A 31 20.60 -0.10 -8.77
CA ASP A 31 20.71 1.26 -9.34
C ASP A 31 20.40 1.37 -10.84
N ARG A 32 20.58 0.29 -11.59
CA ARG A 32 20.29 0.20 -13.03
C ARG A 32 18.83 -0.06 -13.35
N ARG A 33 18.00 -0.34 -12.35
CA ARG A 33 16.56 -0.57 -12.53
C ARG A 33 15.76 0.70 -12.26
N PRO A 34 14.58 0.82 -12.89
CA PRO A 34 13.61 1.81 -12.44
C PRO A 34 13.29 1.55 -10.96
N ALA A 35 13.31 2.60 -10.14
CA ALA A 35 12.91 2.48 -8.75
C ALA A 35 11.44 2.03 -8.66
N PRO A 36 11.04 1.31 -7.59
CA PRO A 36 9.63 1.04 -7.35
C PRO A 36 8.82 2.35 -7.31
N PRO A 37 7.53 2.36 -7.69
CA PRO A 37 6.70 3.57 -7.64
C PRO A 37 6.61 4.17 -6.24
N LEU A 38 6.23 5.43 -6.11
CA LEU A 38 6.01 6.06 -4.81
C LEU A 38 4.61 5.74 -4.28
N LEU A 39 4.49 5.69 -2.95
CA LEU A 39 3.22 5.65 -2.23
C LEU A 39 3.16 6.88 -1.33
N ASP A 40 2.13 7.71 -1.51
CA ASP A 40 1.96 8.89 -0.69
C ASP A 40 1.59 8.50 0.75
N LEU A 41 2.24 9.18 1.69
CA LEU A 41 1.93 9.01 3.11
C LEU A 41 0.61 9.71 3.43
N LEU A 42 -0.28 8.99 4.10
CA LEU A 42 -1.46 9.60 4.70
C LEU A 42 -1.04 10.36 5.97
N PRO A 43 -1.44 11.63 6.14
CA PRO A 43 -1.00 12.46 7.27
C PRO A 43 -1.57 11.99 8.62
N ASP A 44 -2.77 11.40 8.62
CA ASP A 44 -3.41 10.90 9.83
C ASP A 44 -4.45 9.81 9.51
N ALA A 45 -4.91 9.13 10.58
CA ALA A 45 -6.00 8.17 10.52
C ALA A 45 -7.36 8.85 10.74
N SER A 46 -7.67 9.90 9.97
CA SER A 46 -8.97 10.59 10.02
C SER A 46 -9.89 10.21 8.85
N ALA A 47 -11.19 10.41 9.04
CA ALA A 47 -12.18 10.20 7.99
C ALA A 47 -12.02 11.20 6.83
N ALA A 48 -11.59 12.43 7.12
CA ALA A 48 -11.35 13.45 6.10
C ALA A 48 -10.21 13.03 5.18
N THR A 49 -9.06 12.64 5.75
CA THR A 49 -7.91 12.11 5.02
C THR A 49 -8.28 10.91 4.16
N LEU A 50 -9.08 9.98 4.70
CA LEU A 50 -9.55 8.83 3.94
C LEU A 50 -10.42 9.25 2.75
N ASN A 51 -11.42 10.13 2.94
CA ASN A 51 -12.29 10.54 1.84
C ASN A 51 -11.55 11.32 0.74
N GLU A 52 -10.57 12.13 1.11
CA GLU A 52 -9.86 13.00 0.17
C GLU A 52 -8.74 12.30 -0.60
N ARG A 53 -8.03 11.36 0.05
CA ARG A 53 -6.76 10.82 -0.49
C ARG A 53 -6.80 9.34 -0.81
N TRP A 54 -7.81 8.61 -0.34
CA TRP A 54 -7.83 7.15 -0.45
C TRP A 54 -7.77 6.65 -1.89
N GLU A 55 -8.54 7.24 -2.80
CA GLU A 55 -8.57 6.84 -4.22
C GLU A 55 -7.18 6.96 -4.88
N THR A 56 -6.45 8.05 -4.57
CA THR A 56 -5.10 8.26 -5.07
C THR A 56 -4.13 7.21 -4.52
N VAL A 57 -4.14 7.01 -3.20
CA VAL A 57 -3.28 6.01 -2.52
C VAL A 57 -3.56 4.60 -3.05
N GLU A 58 -4.82 4.27 -3.29
CA GLU A 58 -5.23 2.96 -3.79
C GLU A 58 -4.75 2.72 -5.24
N THR A 59 -4.81 3.77 -6.08
CA THR A 59 -4.25 3.75 -7.44
C THR A 59 -2.73 3.57 -7.43
N GLN A 60 -2.03 4.30 -6.55
CA GLN A 60 -0.59 4.17 -6.38
C GLN A 60 -0.20 2.75 -5.92
N LEU A 61 -0.92 2.21 -4.93
CA LEU A 61 -0.70 0.85 -4.46
C LEU A 61 -0.93 -0.19 -5.56
N ALA A 62 -1.94 -0.01 -6.41
CA ALA A 62 -2.16 -0.89 -7.55
C ALA A 62 -0.96 -0.88 -8.52
N ALA A 63 -0.39 0.30 -8.80
CA ALA A 63 0.82 0.41 -9.63
C ALA A 63 2.03 -0.29 -8.99
N ILE A 64 2.20 -0.16 -7.68
CA ILE A 64 3.26 -0.84 -6.92
C ILE A 64 3.10 -2.36 -6.97
N VAL A 65 1.88 -2.87 -6.80
CA VAL A 65 1.58 -4.31 -6.90
C VAL A 65 1.91 -4.83 -8.29
N VAL A 66 1.58 -4.08 -9.35
CA VAL A 66 1.93 -4.44 -10.73
C VAL A 66 3.45 -4.48 -10.91
N TYR A 67 4.17 -3.49 -10.41
CA TYR A 67 5.63 -3.45 -10.46
C TYR A 67 6.27 -4.68 -9.81
N VAL A 68 5.84 -5.04 -8.59
CA VAL A 68 6.38 -6.24 -7.91
C VAL A 68 6.08 -7.50 -8.70
N LYS A 69 4.88 -7.64 -9.26
CA LYS A 69 4.53 -8.80 -10.12
C LYS A 69 5.39 -8.88 -11.39
N GLN A 70 5.77 -7.74 -11.98
CA GLN A 70 6.67 -7.72 -13.13
C GLN A 70 8.07 -8.22 -12.74
N LEU A 71 8.59 -7.81 -11.57
CA LEU A 71 9.84 -8.36 -11.04
C LEU A 71 9.75 -9.86 -10.73
N GLU A 72 8.61 -10.32 -10.21
CA GLU A 72 8.34 -11.74 -9.99
C GLU A 72 8.11 -12.54 -11.28
N THR A 73 7.91 -11.92 -12.43
CA THR A 73 7.72 -12.66 -13.70
C THR A 73 8.95 -12.59 -14.59
N ALA A 74 9.81 -11.59 -14.39
CA ALA A 74 11.14 -11.55 -14.96
C ALA A 74 11.96 -12.75 -14.45
N SER A 75 12.09 -13.78 -15.29
CA SER A 75 12.88 -14.98 -15.00
C SER A 75 14.36 -14.64 -14.85
N GLY A 76 15.06 -15.32 -13.93
CA GLY A 76 16.53 -15.33 -13.87
C GLY A 76 17.18 -14.11 -13.25
N THR A 77 16.44 -13.26 -12.53
CA THR A 77 17.04 -12.07 -11.91
C THR A 77 17.55 -12.37 -10.50
N GLU A 78 18.80 -11.99 -10.21
CA GLU A 78 19.43 -12.10 -8.88
C GLU A 78 18.57 -11.46 -7.78
N GLU A 79 17.78 -10.44 -8.15
CA GLU A 79 16.87 -9.71 -7.27
C GLU A 79 15.90 -10.64 -6.53
N ARG A 80 15.43 -11.73 -7.14
CA ARG A 80 14.38 -12.57 -6.52
C ARG A 80 14.87 -13.32 -5.29
N ALA A 81 16.16 -13.64 -5.24
CA ALA A 81 16.80 -14.23 -4.07
C ALA A 81 17.22 -13.15 -3.04
N ASP A 82 17.31 -11.90 -3.48
CA ASP A 82 17.84 -10.81 -2.68
C ASP A 82 16.94 -10.47 -1.48
N PRO A 83 17.53 -10.26 -0.28
CA PRO A 83 16.77 -9.84 0.90
C PRO A 83 15.96 -8.55 0.69
N ALA A 84 16.48 -7.56 -0.03
CA ALA A 84 15.80 -6.28 -0.23
C ALA A 84 14.51 -6.46 -1.05
N PHE A 85 14.53 -7.32 -2.08
CA PHE A 85 13.34 -7.65 -2.83
C PHE A 85 12.33 -8.44 -2.00
N ARG A 86 12.79 -9.40 -1.18
CA ARG A 86 11.91 -10.16 -0.28
C ARG A 86 11.21 -9.24 0.73
N TRP A 87 11.92 -8.24 1.24
CA TRP A 87 11.35 -7.24 2.14
C TRP A 87 10.33 -6.35 1.41
N LEU A 88 10.69 -5.80 0.25
CA LEU A 88 9.78 -5.01 -0.60
C LEU A 88 8.50 -5.78 -0.92
N ARG A 89 8.61 -7.04 -1.35
CA ARG A 89 7.45 -7.87 -1.66
C ARG A 89 6.56 -8.08 -0.44
N ARG A 90 7.17 -8.31 0.72
CA ARG A 90 6.43 -8.51 1.97
C ARG A 90 5.62 -7.26 2.35
N THR A 91 6.25 -6.08 2.36
CA THR A 91 5.58 -4.82 2.73
C THR A 91 4.45 -4.48 1.76
N VAL A 92 4.64 -4.69 0.45
CA VAL A 92 3.59 -4.51 -0.55
C VAL A 92 2.41 -5.45 -0.33
N ARG A 93 2.67 -6.72 0.04
CA ARG A 93 1.59 -7.68 0.35
C ARG A 93 0.81 -7.28 1.60
N GLU A 94 1.49 -6.82 2.64
CA GLU A 94 0.84 -6.33 3.87
C GLU A 94 -0.03 -5.10 3.57
N LEU A 95 0.48 -4.15 2.78
CA LEU A 95 -0.27 -2.98 2.33
C LEU A 95 -1.51 -3.34 1.49
N ASP A 96 -1.40 -4.27 0.53
CA ASP A 96 -2.55 -4.75 -0.26
C ASP A 96 -3.62 -5.38 0.64
N GLN A 97 -3.21 -6.13 1.67
CA GLN A 97 -4.15 -6.70 2.64
C GLN A 97 -4.90 -5.61 3.43
N TYR A 98 -4.18 -4.60 3.93
CA TYR A 98 -4.80 -3.49 4.63
C TYR A 98 -5.72 -2.68 3.72
N ALA A 99 -5.31 -2.41 2.48
CA ALA A 99 -6.13 -1.69 1.52
C ALA A 99 -7.43 -2.43 1.17
N ARG A 100 -7.37 -3.75 0.97
CA ARG A 100 -8.57 -4.58 0.77
C ARG A 100 -9.49 -4.58 2.00
N ALA A 101 -8.93 -4.63 3.20
CA ALA A 101 -9.71 -4.55 4.43
C ALA A 101 -10.39 -3.18 4.57
N LEU A 102 -9.66 -2.10 4.29
CA LEU A 102 -10.19 -0.72 4.29
C LEU A 102 -11.32 -0.57 3.26
N ARG A 103 -11.12 -1.01 2.02
CA ARG A 103 -12.15 -1.01 0.98
C ARG A 103 -13.38 -1.78 1.41
N TRP A 104 -13.23 -2.98 1.96
CA TRP A 104 -14.35 -3.78 2.45
C TRP A 104 -15.15 -3.06 3.55
N VAL A 105 -14.45 -2.48 4.53
CA VAL A 105 -15.08 -1.70 5.62
C VAL A 105 -15.81 -0.47 5.05
N LEU A 106 -15.23 0.22 4.07
CA LEU A 106 -15.85 1.36 3.40
C LEU A 106 -17.09 0.97 2.59
N THR A 107 -17.08 -0.15 1.89
CA THR A 107 -18.24 -0.63 1.13
C THR A 107 -19.37 -1.10 2.05
N VAL A 108 -19.06 -1.87 3.09
CA VAL A 108 -20.06 -2.40 4.03
C VAL A 108 -20.69 -1.29 4.87
N HIS A 109 -19.89 -0.38 5.44
CA HIS A 109 -20.42 0.69 6.30
C HIS A 109 -20.80 1.98 5.56
N GLY A 110 -20.38 2.15 4.30
CA GLY A 110 -20.88 3.23 3.44
C GLY A 110 -22.34 3.03 3.02
N SER A 111 -22.81 1.78 3.07
CA SER A 111 -24.20 1.38 2.79
C SER A 111 -25.16 1.67 3.95
N ASP A 112 -24.65 1.99 5.15
CA ASP A 112 -25.43 2.39 6.33
C ASP A 112 -25.71 3.91 6.36
N ARG A 113 -25.50 4.65 5.27
CA ARG A 113 -26.01 6.02 5.18
C ARG A 113 -27.54 5.93 5.16
N PRO A 114 -28.25 6.43 6.18
CA PRO A 114 -29.70 6.50 6.10
C PRO A 114 -30.02 7.40 4.90
N GLU A 115 -30.86 6.91 4.00
CA GLU A 115 -31.58 7.76 3.05
C GLU A 115 -32.32 8.81 3.89
N GLU A 116 -31.77 10.02 3.98
CA GLU A 116 -32.54 11.18 4.43
C GLU A 116 -33.62 11.44 3.37
N ARG A 117 -34.80 10.89 3.63
CA ARG A 117 -36.08 11.29 3.04
C ARG A 117 -36.67 12.46 3.81
#